data_AF-A0A1F9P1X5-F1
#
_entry.id   AF-A0A1F9P1X5-F1
#
_cell.length_a   1.000
_cell.length_b   1.000
_cell.length_c   1.000
_cell.angle_alpha   90.00
_cell.angle_beta   90.00
_cell.angle_gamma   90.00
#
_symmetry.space_group_name_H-M   'P 1'
#
loop_
_entity.id
_entity.type
_entity.pdbx_description
1 polymer ?
#
loop_
_entity_poly.entity_id
_entity_poly.type
_entity_poly.pdbx_seq_one_letter_code
_entity_poly.pdbx_strand_id
1 'polypeptide(L)'
;MMKNLIIKPVIHILVLLIPAFCFAAGTAQAKLVSDVYPLLSDRFLKSAELVEAESGMLLKTGTGISISLQDFETSINQYDPKLQGQIKENLIFLLDQDIITRILLQEAQKSGIQDKNAEPGDQISDYLASRVKDVTVTAKDAQTFYDESKEMMGGAPFDQVQENIKSFLLERKKQEAVQGYIKDLGDSHRLQINRKWLEAQYSIMRNNPVDKARTSGKPTMIEFGATGCVPCDMMQPILNSLRKMGVPSPSEKKD
;
A
#
# COMPACT_ATOMS: atom_id res chain seq x y z
N MET A 1 43.79 -50.30 74.26
CA MET A 1 44.60 -49.22 73.66
C MET A 1 43.70 -48.41 72.73
N MET A 2 43.64 -47.10 72.94
CA MET A 2 42.83 -46.13 72.19
C MET A 2 43.22 -46.09 70.70
N LYS A 3 42.25 -45.84 69.81
CA LYS A 3 42.20 -44.66 68.90
C LYS A 3 41.08 -44.76 67.84
N ASN A 4 40.12 -43.84 67.98
CA ASN A 4 39.50 -42.94 66.98
C ASN A 4 38.86 -43.45 65.67
N LEU A 5 37.52 -43.47 65.69
CA LEU A 5 36.56 -42.65 64.90
C LEU A 5 37.07 -41.92 63.62
N ILE A 6 36.50 -42.27 62.45
CA ILE A 6 36.17 -41.34 61.34
C ILE A 6 34.90 -41.84 60.61
N ILE A 7 33.85 -41.03 60.64
CA ILE A 7 32.57 -41.19 59.93
C ILE A 7 32.70 -40.50 58.57
N LYS A 8 32.34 -41.17 57.47
CA LYS A 8 32.13 -40.54 56.14
C LYS A 8 30.63 -40.62 55.79
N PRO A 9 29.97 -39.51 55.42
CA PRO A 9 28.58 -39.57 54.97
C PRO A 9 28.53 -39.97 53.49
N VAL A 10 27.65 -40.93 53.23
CA VAL A 10 27.22 -41.40 51.91
C VAL A 10 26.25 -40.35 51.33
N ILE A 11 26.61 -39.71 50.22
CA ILE A 11 25.71 -38.84 49.45
C ILE A 11 25.11 -39.68 48.33
N HIS A 12 23.84 -40.06 48.46
CA HIS A 12 23.04 -40.62 47.36
C HIS A 12 22.47 -39.46 46.53
N ILE A 13 23.02 -39.25 45.33
CA ILE A 13 22.44 -38.34 44.33
C ILE A 13 21.40 -39.14 43.53
N LEU A 14 20.13 -38.89 43.82
CA LEU A 14 18.98 -39.37 43.04
C LEU A 14 18.85 -38.48 41.79
N VAL A 15 19.30 -38.98 40.64
CA VAL A 15 19.13 -38.30 39.35
C VAL A 15 17.72 -38.58 38.83
N LEU A 16 16.85 -37.57 38.91
CA LEU A 16 15.49 -37.60 38.38
C LEU A 16 15.55 -37.11 36.92
N LEU A 17 15.53 -38.07 35.97
CA LEU A 17 15.44 -37.82 34.54
C LEU A 17 14.05 -37.28 34.19
N ILE A 18 13.90 -35.96 34.14
CA ILE A 18 12.72 -35.30 33.57
C ILE A 18 12.92 -35.27 32.04
N PRO A 19 12.05 -35.90 31.23
CA PRO A 19 12.12 -35.76 29.79
C PRO A 19 11.76 -34.31 29.43
N ALA A 20 12.74 -33.58 28.90
CA ALA A 20 12.53 -32.26 28.31
C ALA A 20 11.66 -32.42 27.07
N PHE A 21 10.35 -32.31 27.26
CA PHE A 21 9.39 -32.15 26.18
C PHE A 21 9.59 -30.73 25.62
N CYS A 22 10.50 -30.61 24.64
CA CYS A 22 10.58 -29.41 23.82
C CYS A 22 9.29 -29.29 23.00
N PHE A 23 8.31 -28.57 23.53
CA PHE A 23 7.26 -27.98 22.70
C PHE A 23 7.93 -26.97 21.79
N ALA A 24 8.28 -27.40 20.58
CA ALA A 24 8.46 -26.48 19.47
C ALA A 24 7.08 -25.88 19.19
N ALA A 25 6.77 -24.77 19.84
CA ALA A 25 5.66 -23.92 19.44
C ALA A 25 5.98 -23.46 18.01
N GLY A 26 5.39 -24.13 17.02
CA GLY A 26 5.42 -23.67 15.65
C GLY A 26 4.86 -22.25 15.65
N THR A 27 5.70 -21.26 15.42
CA THR A 27 5.26 -19.90 15.17
C THR A 27 4.42 -19.95 13.91
N ALA A 28 3.10 -19.95 14.06
CA ALA A 28 2.19 -19.79 12.94
C ALA A 28 2.62 -18.49 12.25
N GLN A 29 3.04 -18.61 10.99
CA GLN A 29 3.48 -17.45 10.23
C GLN A 29 2.31 -16.47 10.14
N ALA A 30 2.55 -15.24 10.59
CA ALA A 30 1.63 -14.12 10.48
C ALA A 30 1.13 -14.01 9.03
N LYS A 31 -0.18 -14.04 8.81
CA LYS A 31 -0.76 -13.88 7.46
C LYS A 31 -0.72 -12.41 7.08
N LEU A 32 -0.11 -12.09 5.94
CA LEU A 32 -0.07 -10.72 5.43
C LEU A 32 -1.32 -10.41 4.60
N VAL A 33 -1.63 -9.13 4.46
CA VAL A 33 -2.72 -8.66 3.60
C VAL A 33 -2.55 -9.17 2.17
N SER A 34 -1.35 -9.08 1.59
CA SER A 34 -1.06 -9.56 0.24
C SER A 34 -1.30 -11.06 0.04
N ASP A 35 -1.14 -11.86 1.09
CA ASP A 35 -1.29 -13.31 1.02
C ASP A 35 -2.77 -13.72 0.94
N VAL A 36 -3.65 -12.91 1.53
CA VAL A 36 -5.08 -13.22 1.67
C VAL A 36 -5.93 -12.42 0.67
N TYR A 37 -5.50 -11.23 0.29
CA TYR A 37 -6.26 -10.28 -0.52
C TYR A 37 -5.48 -9.83 -1.76
N PRO A 38 -5.49 -10.59 -2.87
CA PRO A 38 -4.66 -10.33 -4.04
C PRO A 38 -4.86 -8.95 -4.68
N LEU A 39 -6.06 -8.38 -4.58
CA LEU A 39 -6.34 -7.03 -5.12
C LEU A 39 -5.70 -5.89 -4.29
N LEU A 40 -5.09 -6.22 -3.15
CA LEU A 40 -4.39 -5.28 -2.27
C LEU A 40 -2.87 -5.46 -2.30
N SER A 41 -2.33 -6.31 -3.18
CA SER A 41 -0.89 -6.66 -3.22
C SER A 41 0.03 -5.49 -3.53
N ASP A 42 -0.47 -4.45 -4.18
CA ASP A 42 0.31 -3.29 -4.61
C ASP A 42 0.09 -2.06 -3.72
N ARG A 43 -0.70 -2.21 -2.64
CA ARG A 43 -1.02 -1.12 -1.73
C ARG A 43 0.01 -0.97 -0.61
N PHE A 44 -0.05 0.15 0.10
CA PHE A 44 0.81 0.38 1.26
C PHE A 44 0.56 -0.64 2.37
N LEU A 45 -0.70 -1.01 2.59
CA LEU A 45 -1.10 -2.03 3.57
C LEU A 45 -0.71 -3.47 3.19
N LYS A 46 -0.07 -3.74 2.05
CA LYS A 46 0.19 -5.11 1.57
C LYS A 46 0.97 -5.99 2.56
N SER A 47 1.89 -5.39 3.31
CA SER A 47 2.76 -6.06 4.29
C SER A 47 2.22 -5.98 5.72
N ALA A 48 0.99 -5.48 5.89
CA ALA A 48 0.33 -5.49 7.19
C ALA A 48 -0.03 -6.92 7.60
N GLU A 49 0.25 -7.24 8.86
CA GLU A 49 -0.17 -8.48 9.49
C GLU A 49 -1.66 -8.41 9.84
N LEU A 50 -2.38 -9.47 9.47
CA LEU A 50 -3.78 -9.67 9.83
C LEU A 50 -3.88 -10.17 11.27
N VAL A 51 -4.43 -9.35 12.16
CA VAL A 51 -4.56 -9.69 13.59
C VAL A 51 -6.03 -9.80 14.04
N GLU A 52 -6.27 -10.67 15.02
CA GLU A 52 -7.47 -10.55 15.86
C GLU A 52 -7.29 -9.34 16.77
N ALA A 53 -7.89 -8.22 16.37
CA ALA A 53 -7.74 -6.96 17.06
C ALA A 53 -8.50 -6.95 18.40
N GLU A 54 -7.92 -6.23 19.36
CA GLU A 54 -8.61 -5.81 20.57
C GLU A 54 -9.79 -4.89 20.21
N SER A 55 -10.78 -4.79 21.12
CA SER A 55 -11.98 -3.98 20.88
C SER A 55 -11.62 -2.52 20.55
N GLY A 56 -12.09 -2.03 19.40
CA GLY A 56 -11.90 -0.64 18.96
C GLY A 56 -10.63 -0.37 18.14
N MET A 57 -9.69 -1.32 18.05
CA MET A 57 -8.48 -1.16 17.23
C MET A 57 -8.80 -1.40 15.75
N LEU A 58 -8.36 -0.48 14.88
CA LEU A 58 -8.43 -0.62 13.43
C LEU A 58 -7.05 -0.98 12.85
N LEU A 59 -6.05 -0.16 13.14
CA LEU A 59 -4.68 -0.34 12.66
C LEU A 59 -3.68 0.16 13.69
N LYS A 60 -2.53 -0.51 13.80
CA LYS A 60 -1.37 0.02 14.54
C LYS A 60 -0.07 -0.30 13.83
N THR A 61 0.98 0.39 14.25
CA THR A 61 2.36 0.22 13.77
C THR A 61 3.26 -0.20 14.92
N GLY A 62 4.39 -0.82 14.61
CA GLY A 62 5.45 -1.10 15.59
C GLY A 62 6.12 0.16 16.16
N THR A 63 5.92 1.33 15.56
CA THR A 63 6.49 2.62 15.96
C THR A 63 5.56 3.46 16.84
N GLY A 64 4.40 2.92 17.23
CA GLY A 64 3.47 3.54 18.17
C GLY A 64 2.36 4.39 17.53
N ILE A 65 2.29 4.49 16.20
CA ILE A 65 1.11 5.07 15.53
C ILE A 65 -0.04 4.07 15.61
N SER A 66 -1.23 4.53 16.01
CA SER A 66 -2.47 3.76 16.06
C SER A 66 -3.65 4.55 15.50
N ILE A 67 -4.57 3.83 14.85
CA ILE A 67 -5.85 4.33 14.36
C ILE A 67 -6.94 3.46 14.99
N SER A 68 -7.87 4.08 15.69
CA SER A 68 -9.06 3.39 16.23
C SER A 68 -10.19 3.38 15.21
N LEU A 69 -11.11 2.43 15.34
CA LEU A 69 -12.34 2.39 14.51
C LEU A 69 -13.14 3.69 14.67
N GLN A 70 -13.28 4.18 15.90
CA GLN A 70 -14.04 5.38 16.21
C GLN A 70 -13.44 6.64 15.58
N ASP A 71 -12.12 6.82 15.68
CA ASP A 71 -11.45 7.99 15.09
C ASP A 71 -11.55 7.96 13.57
N PHE A 72 -11.41 6.77 12.98
CA PHE A 72 -11.55 6.59 11.53
C PHE A 72 -12.97 6.84 11.03
N GLU A 73 -13.99 6.38 11.76
CA GLU A 73 -15.39 6.69 11.44
C GLU A 73 -15.69 8.18 11.60
N THR A 74 -15.09 8.82 12.61
CA THR A 74 -15.23 10.26 12.84
C THR A 74 -14.60 11.06 11.70
N SER A 75 -13.46 10.65 11.15
CA SER A 75 -12.83 11.33 10.01
C SER A 75 -13.68 11.21 8.74
N ILE A 76 -14.35 10.08 8.52
CA ILE A 76 -15.29 9.91 7.39
C ILE A 76 -16.43 10.93 7.47
N ASN A 77 -16.90 11.26 8.66
CA ASN A 77 -18.00 12.22 8.86
C ASN A 77 -17.61 13.68 8.59
N GLN A 78 -16.31 13.97 8.45
CA GLN A 78 -15.82 15.32 8.11
C GLN A 78 -15.93 15.64 6.62
N TYR A 79 -16.07 14.61 5.76
CA TYR A 79 -16.29 14.81 4.33
C TYR A 79 -17.71 15.28 4.03
N ASP A 80 -17.89 15.97 2.89
CA ASP A 80 -19.21 16.40 2.41
C ASP A 80 -20.20 15.22 2.44
N PRO A 81 -21.38 15.37 3.09
CA PRO A 81 -22.40 14.33 3.14
C PRO A 81 -22.76 13.71 1.79
N LYS A 82 -22.65 14.47 0.69
CA LYS A 82 -22.90 13.99 -0.69
C LYS A 82 -21.85 12.97 -1.16
N LEU A 83 -20.63 13.05 -0.63
CA LEU A 83 -19.51 12.17 -0.99
C LEU A 83 -19.38 10.97 -0.05
N GLN A 84 -19.93 11.05 1.17
CA GLN A 84 -19.80 10.00 2.19
C GLN A 84 -20.25 8.61 1.70
N GLY A 85 -21.29 8.55 0.87
CA GLY A 85 -21.75 7.30 0.27
C GLY A 85 -20.65 6.63 -0.58
N GLN A 86 -20.06 7.39 -1.50
CA GLN A 86 -18.97 6.91 -2.37
C GLN A 86 -17.71 6.59 -1.58
N ILE A 87 -17.40 7.40 -0.56
CA ILE A 87 -16.26 7.18 0.33
C ILE A 87 -16.38 5.84 1.04
N LYS A 88 -17.57 5.51 1.57
CA LYS A 88 -17.83 4.27 2.30
C LYS A 88 -17.67 3.01 1.43
N GLU A 89 -17.67 3.14 0.11
CA GLU A 89 -17.39 2.03 -0.81
C GLU A 89 -15.88 1.72 -0.92
N ASN A 90 -15.00 2.62 -0.47
CA ASN A 90 -13.55 2.48 -0.63
C ASN A 90 -12.74 2.85 0.62
N LEU A 91 -13.21 2.42 1.79
CA LEU A 91 -12.58 2.74 3.07
C LEU A 91 -11.15 2.22 3.23
N ILE A 92 -10.79 1.12 2.55
CA ILE A 92 -9.40 0.62 2.55
C ILE A 92 -8.45 1.67 1.96
N PHE A 93 -8.85 2.33 0.86
CA PHE A 93 -8.05 3.38 0.24
C PHE A 93 -7.86 4.56 1.20
N LEU A 94 -8.91 5.00 1.90
CA LEU A 94 -8.76 6.06 2.89
C LEU A 94 -7.86 5.66 4.05
N LEU A 95 -7.95 4.42 4.53
CA LEU A 95 -7.06 3.93 5.58
C LEU A 95 -5.60 3.92 5.11
N ASP A 96 -5.32 3.48 3.86
CA ASP A 96 -3.99 3.57 3.25
C ASP A 96 -3.47 5.02 3.29
N GLN A 97 -4.28 5.99 2.84
CA GLN A 97 -3.87 7.41 2.81
C GLN A 97 -3.63 7.99 4.21
N ASP A 98 -4.50 7.67 5.18
CA ASP A 98 -4.38 8.16 6.57
C ASP A 98 -3.08 7.64 7.21
N ILE A 99 -2.81 6.33 7.10
CA ILE A 99 -1.61 5.76 7.72
C ILE A 99 -0.32 6.22 7.04
N ILE A 100 -0.30 6.36 5.71
CA ILE A 100 0.83 6.93 4.97
C ILE A 100 1.11 8.35 5.48
N THR A 101 0.07 9.19 5.59
CA THR A 101 0.20 10.59 6.03
C THR A 101 0.76 10.67 7.45
N ARG A 102 0.25 9.86 8.39
CA ARG A 102 0.73 9.83 9.78
C ARG A 102 2.18 9.37 9.88
N ILE A 103 2.56 8.34 9.12
CA ILE A 103 3.94 7.85 9.08
C ILE A 103 4.86 8.92 8.50
N LEU A 104 4.49 9.51 7.36
CA LEU A 104 5.28 10.57 6.73
C LEU A 104 5.43 11.80 7.63
N LEU A 105 4.38 12.19 8.34
CA LEU A 105 4.45 13.29 9.31
C LEU A 105 5.40 12.93 10.47
N GLN A 106 5.33 11.70 10.98
CA GLN A 106 6.25 11.25 12.03
C GLN A 106 7.71 11.24 11.54
N GLU A 107 7.97 10.78 10.31
CA GLU A 107 9.31 10.74 9.72
C GLU A 107 9.85 12.15 9.41
N ALA A 108 9.00 13.03 8.90
CA ALA A 108 9.30 14.46 8.79
C ALA A 108 9.69 14.98 10.17
N GLN A 109 8.86 14.76 11.19
CA GLN A 109 9.08 15.25 12.54
C GLN A 109 10.42 14.80 13.16
N LYS A 110 10.81 13.54 12.93
CA LYS A 110 12.09 12.97 13.37
C LYS A 110 13.30 13.51 12.61
N SER A 111 13.12 13.97 11.38
CA SER A 111 14.23 14.45 10.54
C SER A 111 14.82 15.79 11.03
N GLY A 112 14.02 16.61 11.71
CA GLY A 112 14.42 17.93 12.18
C GLY A 112 14.54 18.99 11.08
N ILE A 113 14.14 18.67 9.84
CA ILE A 113 14.22 19.55 8.66
C ILE A 113 13.03 20.51 8.60
N GLN A 114 11.91 20.15 9.23
CA GLN A 114 10.62 20.81 9.11
C GLN A 114 10.47 22.02 10.05
N ASP A 115 9.82 23.07 9.56
CA ASP A 115 9.25 24.11 10.42
C ASP A 115 8.11 23.48 11.23
N LYS A 116 8.27 23.46 12.56
CA LYS A 116 7.28 22.88 13.47
C LYS A 116 5.96 23.65 13.48
N ASN A 117 5.94 24.89 12.97
CA ASN A 117 4.75 25.71 12.86
C ASN A 117 4.05 25.58 11.50
N ALA A 118 4.67 24.92 10.52
CA ALA A 118 4.05 24.69 9.23
C ALA A 118 2.90 23.68 9.34
N GLU A 119 1.94 23.76 8.42
CA GLU A 119 0.86 22.78 8.35
C GLU A 119 1.42 21.38 8.05
N PRO A 120 0.78 20.29 8.52
CA PRO A 120 1.28 18.93 8.34
C PRO A 120 1.60 18.55 6.89
N GLY A 121 0.82 19.04 5.93
CA GLY A 121 1.04 18.82 4.50
C GLY A 121 2.36 19.43 4.01
N ASP A 122 2.67 20.65 4.45
CA ASP A 122 3.91 21.34 4.09
C ASP A 122 5.12 20.65 4.71
N GLN A 123 5.02 20.23 5.98
CA GLN A 123 6.08 19.46 6.65
C GLN A 123 6.42 18.16 5.89
N ILE A 124 5.39 17.45 5.41
CA ILE A 124 5.57 16.23 4.61
C ILE A 124 6.20 16.56 3.25
N SER A 125 5.72 17.60 2.58
CA SER A 125 6.22 18.03 1.27
C SER A 125 7.70 18.39 1.32
N ASP A 126 8.10 19.23 2.28
CA ASP A 126 9.49 19.65 2.48
C ASP A 126 10.40 18.46 2.81
N TYR A 127 9.90 17.56 3.67
CA TYR A 127 10.62 16.34 4.00
C TYR A 127 10.86 15.49 2.76
N LEU A 128 9.83 15.18 1.96
CA LEU A 128 9.96 14.38 0.75
C LEU A 128 10.86 15.05 -0.29
N ALA A 129 10.77 16.37 -0.46
CA ALA A 129 11.65 17.13 -1.34
C ALA A 129 13.13 16.99 -0.92
N SER A 130 13.41 17.03 0.39
CA SER A 130 14.77 16.84 0.91
C SER A 130 15.35 15.45 0.62
N ARG A 131 14.49 14.41 0.54
CA ARG A 131 14.89 13.02 0.27
C ARG A 131 15.32 12.80 -1.17
N VAL A 132 14.87 13.64 -2.10
CA VAL A 132 15.14 13.50 -3.54
C VAL A 132 15.99 14.62 -4.11
N LYS A 133 16.58 15.46 -3.25
CA LYS A 133 17.42 16.60 -3.67
C LYS A 133 18.63 16.20 -4.52
N ASP A 134 19.17 15.00 -4.27
CA ASP A 134 20.37 14.47 -4.92
C ASP A 134 20.05 13.63 -6.18
N VAL A 135 18.76 13.50 -6.55
CA VAL A 135 18.35 12.82 -7.78
C VAL A 135 18.76 13.65 -8.99
N THR A 136 19.43 13.02 -9.96
CA THR A 136 19.93 13.68 -11.17
C THR A 136 19.62 12.89 -12.44
N VAL A 137 19.67 13.58 -13.58
CA VAL A 137 19.51 13.00 -14.92
C VAL A 137 20.75 13.32 -15.73
N THR A 138 21.31 12.31 -16.38
CA THR A 138 22.49 12.48 -17.25
C THR A 138 22.07 12.81 -18.68
N ALA A 139 22.98 13.38 -19.47
CA ALA A 139 22.75 13.55 -20.91
C ALA A 139 22.48 12.20 -21.62
N LYS A 140 23.10 11.12 -21.14
CA LYS A 140 22.89 9.76 -21.66
C LYS A 140 21.46 9.27 -21.41
N ASP A 141 20.88 9.56 -20.24
CA ASP A 141 19.49 9.22 -19.94
C ASP A 141 18.54 9.91 -20.91
N ALA A 142 18.79 11.20 -21.19
CA ALA A 142 17.98 11.99 -22.12
C ALA A 142 18.07 11.47 -23.56
N GLN A 143 19.28 11.12 -24.00
CA GLN A 143 19.50 10.52 -25.33
C GLN A 143 18.75 9.19 -25.46
N THR A 144 18.87 8.32 -24.46
CA THR A 144 18.22 7.00 -24.45
C THR A 144 16.70 7.15 -24.56
N PHE A 145 16.11 8.04 -23.74
CA PHE A 145 14.68 8.29 -23.78
C PHE A 145 14.21 8.86 -25.12
N TYR A 146 14.98 9.78 -25.72
CA TYR A 146 14.67 10.34 -27.03
C TYR A 146 14.67 9.26 -28.12
N ASP A 147 15.68 8.38 -28.12
CA ASP A 147 15.80 7.31 -29.10
C ASP A 147 14.64 6.30 -29.00
N GLU A 148 14.18 6.00 -27.78
CA GLU A 148 13.04 5.11 -27.51
C GLU A 148 11.68 5.76 -27.82
N SER A 149 11.59 7.09 -27.80
CA SER A 149 10.33 7.84 -27.88
C SER A 149 10.22 8.74 -29.11
N LYS A 150 11.10 8.58 -30.10
CA LYS A 150 11.26 9.51 -31.23
C LYS A 150 9.98 9.72 -32.04
N GLU A 151 9.19 8.67 -32.21
CA GLU A 151 7.91 8.73 -32.91
C GLU A 151 6.90 9.62 -32.16
N MET A 152 6.89 9.54 -30.83
CA MET A 152 6.02 10.37 -29.97
C MET A 152 6.46 11.85 -29.95
N MET A 153 7.71 12.15 -30.32
CA MET A 153 8.28 13.51 -30.35
C MET A 153 8.02 14.25 -31.67
N GLY A 154 7.26 13.67 -32.60
CA GLY A 154 6.90 14.32 -33.87
C GLY A 154 8.09 14.63 -34.77
N GLY A 155 9.22 13.95 -34.59
CA GLY A 155 10.45 14.14 -35.37
C GLY A 155 11.29 15.37 -35.01
N ALA A 156 10.99 16.06 -33.91
CA ALA A 156 11.81 17.18 -33.43
C ALA A 156 13.26 16.73 -33.14
N PRO A 157 14.30 17.46 -33.58
CA PRO A 157 15.69 17.11 -33.30
C PRO A 157 16.03 17.10 -31.80
N PHE A 158 16.98 16.23 -31.39
CA PHE A 158 17.32 16.03 -29.98
C PHE A 158 17.76 17.30 -29.27
N ASP A 159 18.57 18.14 -29.92
CA ASP A 159 19.08 19.40 -29.39
C ASP A 159 17.97 20.39 -29.00
N GLN A 160 16.83 20.35 -29.69
CA GLN A 160 15.66 21.20 -29.38
C GLN A 160 14.87 20.70 -28.17
N VAL A 161 14.87 19.39 -27.91
CA VAL A 161 14.05 18.78 -26.87
C VAL A 161 14.83 18.30 -25.65
N GLN A 162 16.17 18.30 -25.71
CA GLN A 162 17.06 17.73 -24.69
C GLN A 162 16.73 18.24 -23.28
N GLU A 163 16.61 19.55 -23.08
CA GLU A 163 16.41 20.11 -21.74
C GLU A 163 14.99 19.84 -21.19
N ASN A 164 14.00 19.78 -22.06
CA ASN A 164 12.63 19.35 -21.69
C ASN A 164 12.62 17.88 -21.30
N ILE A 165 13.31 17.02 -22.06
CA ILE A 165 13.46 15.60 -21.74
C ILE A 165 14.17 15.43 -20.39
N LYS A 166 15.28 16.14 -20.15
CA LYS A 166 15.98 16.09 -18.86
C LYS A 166 15.06 16.49 -17.71
N SER A 167 14.29 17.57 -17.86
CA SER A 167 13.37 18.05 -16.83
C SER A 167 12.25 17.05 -16.56
N PHE A 168 11.65 16.48 -17.61
CA PHE A 168 10.64 15.43 -17.51
C PHE A 168 11.19 14.18 -16.81
N LEU A 169 12.36 13.70 -17.23
CA LEU A 169 13.01 12.54 -16.63
C LEU A 169 13.40 12.78 -15.17
N LEU A 170 13.79 14.01 -14.83
CA LEU A 170 14.16 14.38 -13.47
C LEU A 170 12.94 14.29 -12.55
N GLU A 171 11.83 14.88 -12.98
CA GLU A 171 10.58 14.82 -12.24
C GLU A 171 10.08 13.39 -12.09
N ARG A 172 10.10 12.60 -13.18
CA ARG A 172 9.74 11.17 -13.13
C ARG A 172 10.61 10.39 -12.16
N LYS A 173 11.94 10.54 -12.20
CA LYS A 173 12.86 9.86 -11.28
C LYS A 173 12.63 10.27 -9.82
N LYS A 174 12.33 11.54 -9.55
CA LYS A 174 11.99 12.02 -8.21
C LYS A 174 10.70 11.37 -7.71
N GLN A 175 9.66 11.32 -8.54
CA GLN A 175 8.40 10.66 -8.20
C GLN A 175 8.57 9.17 -7.92
N GLU A 176 9.33 8.45 -8.77
CA GLU A 176 9.67 7.04 -8.56
C GLU A 176 10.44 6.82 -7.25
N ALA A 177 11.41 7.69 -6.94
CA ALA A 177 12.16 7.62 -5.69
C ALA A 177 11.27 7.85 -4.46
N VAL A 178 10.35 8.82 -4.51
CA VAL A 178 9.36 9.06 -3.44
C VAL A 178 8.44 7.85 -3.28
N GLN A 179 7.92 7.29 -4.37
CA GLN A 179 7.04 6.11 -4.33
C GLN A 179 7.77 4.89 -3.76
N GLY A 180 9.01 4.65 -4.16
CA GLY A 180 9.85 3.59 -3.61
C GLY A 180 10.07 3.77 -2.11
N TYR A 181 10.37 5.00 -1.68
CA TYR A 181 10.52 5.32 -0.27
C TYR A 181 9.24 5.07 0.55
N ILE A 182 8.08 5.51 0.07
CA ILE A 182 6.80 5.26 0.73
C ILE A 182 6.51 3.75 0.81
N LYS A 183 6.80 3.00 -0.25
CA LYS A 183 6.65 1.54 -0.24
C LYS A 183 7.51 0.88 0.85
N ASP A 184 8.77 1.28 0.99
CA ASP A 184 9.69 0.75 2.00
C ASP A 184 9.29 1.15 3.43
N LEU A 185 8.59 2.28 3.60
CA LEU A 185 8.01 2.67 4.89
C LEU A 185 6.95 1.66 5.35
N GLY A 186 6.07 1.19 4.45
CA GLY A 186 5.05 0.19 4.79
C GLY A 186 5.67 -1.09 5.35
N ASP A 187 6.74 -1.57 4.72
CA ASP A 187 7.44 -2.79 5.10
C ASP A 187 8.22 -2.62 6.44
N SER A 188 8.76 -1.44 6.71
CA SER A 188 9.55 -1.18 7.93
C SER A 188 8.72 -0.87 9.18
N HIS A 189 7.48 -0.41 9.02
CA HIS A 189 6.64 0.05 10.14
C HIS A 189 5.88 -1.06 10.89
N ARG A 190 6.02 -2.33 10.48
CA ARG A 190 5.37 -3.50 11.11
C ARG A 190 3.88 -3.26 11.34
N LEU A 191 3.16 -3.01 10.26
CA LEU A 191 1.73 -2.69 10.31
C LEU A 191 0.94 -3.91 10.80
N GLN A 192 -0.04 -3.68 11.67
CA GLN A 192 -1.01 -4.68 12.10
C GLN A 192 -2.42 -4.12 11.88
N ILE A 193 -3.27 -4.86 11.18
CA ILE A 193 -4.62 -4.43 10.80
C ILE A 193 -5.68 -5.41 11.31
N ASN A 194 -6.81 -4.86 11.78
CA ASN A 194 -7.96 -5.63 12.21
C ASN A 194 -8.50 -6.50 11.07
N ARG A 195 -8.33 -7.82 11.21
CA ARG A 195 -8.72 -8.80 10.19
C ARG A 195 -10.20 -8.73 9.83
N LYS A 196 -11.09 -8.65 10.83
CA LYS A 196 -12.55 -8.67 10.63
C LYS A 196 -13.01 -7.42 9.89
N TRP A 197 -12.46 -6.27 10.25
CA TRP A 197 -12.76 -5.02 9.56
C TRP A 197 -12.30 -5.09 8.10
N LEU A 198 -11.06 -5.53 7.85
CA LEU A 198 -10.52 -5.59 6.49
C LEU A 198 -11.31 -6.57 5.62
N GLU A 199 -11.71 -7.72 6.15
CA GLU A 199 -12.56 -8.71 5.46
C GLU A 199 -13.91 -8.10 5.01
N ALA A 200 -14.56 -7.36 5.90
CA ALA A 200 -15.81 -6.66 5.59
C ALA A 200 -15.62 -5.59 4.52
N GLN A 201 -14.61 -4.73 4.67
CA GLN A 201 -14.35 -3.66 3.70
C GLN A 201 -13.86 -4.17 2.35
N TYR A 202 -13.11 -5.27 2.33
CA TYR A 202 -12.68 -5.89 1.09
C TYR A 202 -13.87 -6.41 0.30
N SER A 203 -14.86 -6.99 0.98
CA SER A 203 -16.10 -7.45 0.35
C SER A 203 -16.90 -6.31 -0.29
N ILE A 204 -16.97 -5.16 0.40
CA ILE A 204 -17.61 -3.94 -0.12
C ILE A 204 -16.83 -3.39 -1.33
N MET A 205 -15.51 -3.18 -1.15
CA MET A 205 -14.63 -2.64 -2.19
C MET A 205 -14.72 -3.45 -3.49
N ARG A 206 -14.75 -4.77 -3.40
CA ARG A 206 -14.84 -5.66 -4.58
C ARG A 206 -16.19 -5.65 -5.28
N ASN A 207 -17.22 -5.07 -4.66
CA ASN A 207 -18.56 -5.04 -5.22
C ASN A 207 -18.73 -3.92 -6.27
N ASN A 208 -17.76 -3.74 -7.16
CA ASN A 208 -17.80 -2.77 -8.24
C ASN A 208 -17.63 -3.48 -9.61
N PRO A 209 -18.13 -2.89 -10.72
CA PRO A 209 -18.10 -3.54 -12.03
C PRO A 209 -16.67 -3.79 -12.54
N VAL A 210 -15.71 -2.92 -12.20
CA VAL A 210 -14.31 -3.02 -12.67
C VAL A 210 -13.62 -4.23 -12.02
N ASP A 211 -13.71 -4.39 -10.70
CA ASP A 211 -13.08 -5.52 -10.02
C ASP A 211 -13.77 -6.85 -10.33
N LYS A 212 -15.08 -6.86 -10.54
CA LYS A 212 -15.80 -8.04 -11.04
C LYS A 212 -15.29 -8.46 -12.43
N ALA A 213 -15.10 -7.49 -13.32
CA ALA A 213 -14.56 -7.76 -14.64
C ALA A 213 -13.09 -8.24 -14.57
N ARG A 214 -12.25 -7.58 -13.76
CA ARG A 214 -10.84 -7.96 -13.54
C ARG A 214 -10.66 -9.37 -12.99
N THR A 215 -11.56 -9.81 -12.11
CA THR A 215 -11.53 -11.16 -11.52
C THR A 215 -12.24 -12.22 -12.38
N SER A 216 -12.89 -11.85 -13.48
CA SER A 216 -13.64 -12.78 -14.33
C SER A 216 -12.77 -13.72 -15.18
N GLY A 217 -11.47 -13.44 -15.29
CA GLY A 217 -10.55 -14.16 -16.17
C GLY A 217 -10.77 -13.89 -17.67
N LYS A 218 -11.64 -12.93 -18.02
CA LYS A 218 -11.95 -12.56 -19.41
C LYS A 218 -11.26 -11.24 -19.78
N PRO A 219 -10.86 -11.06 -21.06
CA PRO A 219 -10.46 -9.76 -21.57
C PRO A 219 -11.55 -8.73 -21.28
N THR A 220 -11.16 -7.63 -20.62
CA THR A 220 -12.08 -6.56 -20.23
C THR A 220 -11.68 -5.29 -20.98
N MET A 221 -12.66 -4.67 -21.63
CA MET A 221 -12.53 -3.34 -22.24
C MET A 221 -13.32 -2.35 -21.40
N ILE A 222 -12.72 -1.21 -21.06
CA ILE A 222 -13.40 -0.11 -20.35
C ILE A 222 -13.60 1.02 -21.35
N GLU A 223 -14.84 1.52 -21.43
CA GLU A 223 -15.22 2.64 -22.29
C GLU A 223 -15.36 3.90 -21.44
N PHE A 224 -14.47 4.88 -21.66
CA PHE A 224 -14.51 6.20 -21.01
C PHE A 224 -15.20 7.27 -21.88
N GLY A 225 -15.92 6.84 -22.92
CA GLY A 225 -16.65 7.74 -23.82
C GLY A 225 -17.81 8.43 -23.09
N ALA A 226 -18.09 9.66 -23.50
CA ALA A 226 -19.26 10.41 -23.03
C ALA A 226 -20.27 10.57 -24.17
N THR A 227 -21.56 10.56 -23.84
CA THR A 227 -22.63 10.82 -24.81
C THR A 227 -22.42 12.19 -25.47
N GLY A 228 -22.42 12.24 -26.81
CA GLY A 228 -22.20 13.48 -27.58
C GLY A 228 -20.72 13.79 -27.84
N CYS A 229 -19.79 12.94 -27.41
CA CYS A 229 -18.43 12.96 -27.90
C CYS A 229 -18.41 12.37 -29.31
N VAL A 230 -18.39 13.22 -30.35
CA VAL A 230 -18.45 12.78 -31.76
C VAL A 230 -17.41 11.69 -32.09
N PRO A 231 -16.12 11.80 -31.71
CA PRO A 231 -15.16 10.71 -31.94
C PRO A 231 -15.49 9.42 -31.16
N CYS A 232 -16.07 9.53 -29.96
CA CYS A 232 -16.49 8.38 -29.15
C CYS A 232 -17.71 7.68 -29.77
N ASP A 233 -18.66 8.45 -30.30
CA ASP A 233 -19.86 7.93 -30.97
C ASP A 233 -19.48 7.15 -32.24
N MET A 234 -18.44 7.61 -32.96
CA MET A 234 -17.87 6.89 -34.11
C MET A 234 -17.25 5.54 -33.73
N MET A 235 -16.84 5.34 -32.48
CA MET A 235 -16.32 4.06 -31.98
C MET A 235 -17.41 3.06 -31.62
N GLN A 236 -18.67 3.50 -31.44
CA GLN A 236 -19.78 2.62 -31.03
C GLN A 236 -19.98 1.38 -31.92
N PRO A 237 -19.86 1.44 -33.26
CA PRO A 237 -19.97 0.25 -34.10
C PRO A 237 -18.91 -0.83 -33.78
N ILE A 238 -17.68 -0.39 -33.47
CA ILE A 238 -16.57 -1.28 -33.11
C ILE A 238 -16.86 -1.90 -31.74
N LEU A 239 -17.25 -1.08 -30.76
CA LEU A 239 -17.58 -1.53 -29.41
C LEU A 239 -18.75 -2.53 -29.39
N ASN A 240 -19.78 -2.29 -30.21
CA ASN A 240 -20.91 -3.19 -30.36
C ASN A 240 -20.52 -4.52 -31.02
N SER A 241 -19.57 -4.51 -31.94
CA SER A 241 -19.03 -5.72 -32.54
C SER A 241 -18.24 -6.53 -31.51
N LEU A 242 -17.41 -5.87 -30.70
CA LEU A 242 -16.65 -6.50 -29.61
C LEU A 242 -17.56 -7.12 -28.54
N ARG A 243 -18.65 -6.46 -28.14
CA ARG A 243 -19.66 -7.00 -27.19
C ARG A 243 -20.25 -8.32 -27.69
N LYS A 244 -20.64 -8.37 -28.97
CA LYS A 244 -21.26 -9.55 -29.61
C LYS A 244 -20.32 -10.75 -29.73
N MET A 245 -19.01 -10.52 -29.80
CA MET A 245 -18.01 -11.59 -29.93
C MET A 245 -17.70 -12.32 -28.60
N GLY A 246 -18.25 -11.87 -27.46
CA GLY A 246 -18.24 -12.66 -26.22
C GLY A 246 -17.98 -11.91 -24.90
N VAL A 247 -18.42 -10.67 -24.74
CA VAL A 247 -18.27 -9.94 -23.45
C VAL A 247 -19.63 -9.37 -23.02
N PRO A 248 -20.32 -9.96 -22.03
CA PRO A 248 -21.54 -9.37 -21.48
C PRO A 248 -21.19 -8.09 -20.70
N SER A 249 -21.91 -7.00 -21.00
CA SER A 249 -21.80 -5.71 -20.33
C SER A 249 -22.31 -5.79 -18.88
N PRO A 250 -21.63 -5.19 -17.88
CA PRO A 250 -22.14 -5.15 -16.51
C PRO A 250 -23.38 -4.26 -16.30
N SER A 251 -23.80 -3.48 -17.29
CA SER A 251 -24.79 -2.40 -17.11
C SER A 251 -26.20 -2.69 -17.62
N GLU A 252 -26.54 -3.92 -18.01
CA GLU A 252 -27.92 -4.23 -18.43
C GLU A 252 -28.76 -4.76 -17.26
N LYS A 253 -29.04 -3.86 -16.30
CA LYS A 253 -30.29 -3.89 -15.56
C LYS A 253 -31.05 -2.60 -15.93
N LYS A 254 -31.95 -2.73 -16.90
CA LYS A 254 -33.07 -1.81 -17.07
C LYS A 254 -34.18 -2.29 -16.14
N ASP A 255 -34.62 -1.41 -15.25
CA ASP A 255 -36.01 -1.41 -14.80
C ASP A 255 -36.93 -1.04 -15.98
#